data_AF-A0A7U6KKQ4-F1
#
_entry.id   AF-A0A7U6KKQ4-F1
#
_cell.length_a   1.000
_cell.length_b   1.000
_cell.length_c   1.000
_cell.angle_alpha   90.00
_cell.angle_beta   90.00
_cell.angle_gamma   90.00
#
_symmetry.space_group_name_H-M   'P 1'
#
loop_
_entity.id
_entity.type
_entity.pdbx_description
1 polymer ?
#
loop_
_entity_poly.entity_id
_entity_poly.type
_entity_poly.pdbx_seq_one_letter_code
_entity_poly.pdbx_strand_id
1 'polypeptide(L)' 'MIEAFRHCHGKLLPTFPAKLPVLSLDRIYLRNLVVKDAWVHGGKPWSSLSDHLPISAKLMLP' A
#
# COMPACT_ATOMS: atom_id res chain seq x y z
N MET A 1 9.38 -14.08 3.25
CA MET A 1 8.11 -13.33 3.12
C MET A 1 8.47 -11.95 2.57
N ILE A 2 7.80 -11.50 1.51
CA ILE A 2 8.10 -10.23 0.83
C ILE A 2 7.06 -9.20 1.26
N GLU A 3 7.47 -7.96 1.52
CA GLU A 3 6.56 -6.84 1.72
C GLU A 3 6.39 -6.09 0.39
N ALA A 4 5.14 -5.90 -0.04
CA ALA A 4 4.81 -5.43 -1.38
C ALA A 4 5.40 -4.04 -1.69
N PHE A 5 5.26 -3.08 -0.78
CA PHE A 5 5.69 -1.70 -1.04
C PHE A 5 7.21 -1.57 -1.04
N ARG A 6 7.91 -2.22 -0.11
CA ARG A 6 9.38 -2.28 -0.12
C ARG A 6 9.92 -2.95 -1.37
N HIS A 7 9.22 -3.96 -1.90
CA HIS A 7 9.65 -4.61 -3.13
C HIS A 7 9.48 -3.69 -4.35
N CYS A 8 8.32 -3.03 -4.50
CA CYS A 8 8.05 -2.19 -5.67
C CYS A 8 8.72 -0.80 -5.60
N HIS A 9 8.87 -0.22 -4.41
CA HIS A 9 9.27 1.17 -4.21
C HIS A 9 10.55 1.35 -3.39
N GLY A 10 11.12 0.28 -2.84
CA GLY A 10 12.27 0.34 -1.91
C GLY A 10 11.94 0.92 -0.52
N LYS A 11 10.73 1.42 -0.33
CA LYS A 11 10.25 2.04 0.91
C LYS A 11 8.76 1.79 1.11
N LEU A 12 8.29 2.17 2.29
CA LEU A 12 6.87 2.17 2.60
C LEU A 12 6.27 3.50 2.21
N LEU A 13 4.99 3.48 1.83
CA LEU A 13 4.26 4.68 1.48
C LEU A 13 3.34 5.06 2.65
N PRO A 14 3.19 6.37 2.94
CA PRO A 14 2.35 6.80 4.04
C PRO A 14 0.87 6.62 3.69
N THR A 15 0.11 6.15 4.65
CA THR A 15 -1.32 5.84 4.51
C THR A 15 -2.17 6.55 5.56
N PHE A 16 -1.56 7.01 6.66
CA PHE A 16 -2.25 7.64 7.78
C PHE A 16 -1.61 8.99 8.16
N PRO A 17 -2.40 9.99 8.61
CA PRO A 17 -3.85 10.08 8.47
C PRO A 17 -4.25 10.36 7.01
N ALA A 18 -5.41 9.87 6.59
CA ALA A 18 -5.81 9.83 5.18
C ALA A 18 -5.82 11.20 4.47
N LYS A 19 -6.09 12.28 5.21
CA LYS A 19 -6.12 13.66 4.68
C LYS A 19 -4.73 14.28 4.52
N LEU A 20 -3.74 13.81 5.27
CA LEU A 20 -2.35 14.26 5.20
C LEU A 20 -1.43 13.06 5.53
N PRO A 21 -1.19 12.17 4.56
CA PRO A 21 -0.48 10.93 4.82
C PRO A 21 0.97 11.20 5.20
N VAL A 22 1.35 10.84 6.44
CA VAL A 22 2.72 11.00 6.95
C VAL A 22 3.27 9.73 7.62
N LEU A 23 2.41 8.81 8.05
CA LEU A 23 2.78 7.54 8.68
C LEU A 23 2.43 6.35 7.78
N SER A 24 3.34 5.38 7.69
CA SER A 24 3.18 4.13 6.94
C SER A 24 2.79 2.99 7.89
N LEU A 25 1.49 2.83 8.14
CA LEU A 25 0.98 1.87 9.13
C LEU A 25 0.44 0.58 8.50
N ASP A 26 0.09 0.63 7.22
CA ASP A 26 -0.52 -0.49 6.49
C ASP A 26 0.52 -1.25 5.65
N ARG A 27 0.38 -2.59 5.55
CA ARG A 27 1.33 -3.46 4.83
C ARG A 27 0.63 -4.62 4.13
N ILE A 28 1.21 -5.07 3.02
CA ILE A 28 0.82 -6.32 2.34
C ILE A 28 2.03 -7.25 2.30
N TYR A 29 1.93 -8.38 2.98
CA TYR A 29 2.97 -9.40 3.01
C TYR A 29 2.59 -10.62 2.16
N LEU A 30 3.56 -11.11 1.39
CA LEU A 30 3.36 -12.16 0.40
C LEU A 30 4.28 -13.35 0.65
N ARG A 31 3.76 -14.53 0.32
CA ARG A 31 4.47 -15.80 0.27
C ARG A 31 4.03 -16.53 -1.00
N ASN A 32 4.99 -17.08 -1.74
CA ASN A 32 4.76 -17.88 -2.95
C ASN A 32 3.99 -17.15 -4.08
N LEU A 33 4.04 -15.82 -4.09
CA LEU A 33 3.47 -14.97 -5.14
C LEU A 33 4.49 -13.90 -5.52
N VAL A 34 4.44 -13.45 -6.77
CA VAL A 34 5.23 -12.32 -7.27
C VAL A 34 4.38 -11.06 -7.22
N VAL A 35 4.93 -9.98 -6.68
CA VAL A 35 4.28 -8.67 -6.72
C VAL A 35 4.70 -7.93 -7.98
N LYS A 36 3.72 -7.56 -8.80
CA LYS A 36 3.94 -6.80 -10.04
C LYS A 36 3.89 -5.30 -9.80
N ASP A 37 2.99 -4.87 -8.91
CA ASP A 37 2.79 -3.47 -8.58
C ASP A 37 2.12 -3.32 -7.21
N ALA A 38 2.28 -2.16 -6.56
CA ALA A 38 1.62 -1.80 -5.32
C ALA A 38 1.43 -0.28 -5.23
N TRP A 39 0.28 0.19 -4.76
CA TRP A 39 -0.02 1.63 -4.68
C TRP A 39 -0.95 1.98 -3.52
N VAL A 40 -0.86 3.23 -3.09
CA VAL A 40 -1.77 3.84 -2.11
C VAL A 40 -2.83 4.63 -2.87
N HIS A 41 -4.09 4.43 -2.53
CA HIS A 41 -5.19 5.24 -3.07
C HIS A 41 -5.24 6.57 -2.35
N GLY A 42 -5.22 7.70 -3.07
CA GLY A 42 -5.20 9.04 -2.48
C GLY A 42 -6.35 9.94 -2.96
N GLY A 43 -6.49 11.10 -2.32
CA GLY A 43 -7.52 12.09 -2.68
C GLY A 43 -8.94 11.62 -2.43
N LYS A 44 -9.93 12.38 -2.91
CA LYS A 44 -11.35 11.98 -2.81
C LYS A 44 -11.67 10.88 -3.84
N PRO A 45 -12.52 9.89 -3.50
CA PRO A 45 -13.26 9.78 -2.25
C PRO A 45 -12.45 9.20 -1.08
N TRP A 46 -11.33 8.54 -1.34
CA TRP A 46 -10.55 7.74 -0.38
C TRP A 46 -10.21 8.47 0.92
N SER A 47 -9.73 9.71 0.83
CA SER A 47 -9.36 10.55 1.98
C SER A 47 -10.53 10.97 2.88
N SER A 48 -11.77 10.63 2.51
CA SER A 48 -12.99 10.89 3.28
C SER A 48 -13.74 9.64 3.72
N LEU A 49 -13.31 8.44 3.29
CA LEU A 49 -14.00 7.18 3.59
C LEU A 49 -13.48 6.52 4.88
N SER A 50 -12.21 6.78 5.24
CA SER A 50 -11.55 6.26 6.44
C SER A 50 -10.47 7.25 6.89
N ASP A 51 -9.96 7.08 8.11
CA ASP A 51 -8.76 7.74 8.64
C ASP A 51 -7.46 7.16 8.05
N HIS A 52 -7.52 6.01 7.37
CA HIS A 52 -6.45 5.43 6.56
C HIS A 52 -6.75 5.49 5.05
N LEU A 53 -5.71 5.69 4.24
CA LEU A 53 -5.78 5.49 2.79
C LEU A 53 -5.69 3.99 2.46
N PRO A 54 -6.58 3.46 1.61
CA PRO A 54 -6.48 2.08 1.17
C PRO A 54 -5.17 1.81 0.41
N ILE A 55 -4.67 0.60 0.54
CA ILE A 55 -3.52 0.11 -0.23
C ILE A 55 -3.94 -1.06 -1.12
N SER A 56 -3.29 -1.19 -2.27
CA SER A 56 -3.55 -2.29 -3.22
C SER A 56 -2.25 -2.83 -3.77
N ALA A 57 -2.27 -4.10 -4.16
CA ALA A 57 -1.16 -4.76 -4.84
C ALA A 57 -1.70 -5.63 -5.99
N LYS A 58 -1.00 -5.61 -7.13
CA LYS A 58 -1.25 -6.50 -8.26
C LYS A 58 -0.26 -7.66 -8.19
N LEU A 59 -0.78 -8.88 -8.16
CA LEU A 59 -0.01 -10.09 -7.93
C LEU A 59 -0.05 -11.01 -9.15
N MET A 60 0.92 -11.92 -9.21
CA MET A 60 1.03 -12.94 -10.24
C MET A 60 1.49 -14.26 -9.60
N LEU A 61 1.07 -15.37 -10.18
CA LEU A 61 1.65 -16.67 -9.87
C LEU A 61 3.10 -16.72 -10.43
N PRO A 62 4.02 -17.46 -9.79
CA PRO A 62 5.38 -17.64 -10.30
C PRO A 62 5.44 -18.19 -11.73
#